data_AF-A0A255TCN9-F1
#
_entry.id   AF-A0A255TCN9-F1
#
_cell.length_a   1.000
_cell.length_b   1.000
_cell.length_c   1.000
_cell.angle_alpha   90.00
_cell.angle_beta   90.00
_cell.angle_gamma   90.00
#
_symmetry.space_group_name_H-M   'P 1'
#
loop_
_entity.id
_entity.type
_entity.pdbx_description
1 polymer ?
#
loop_
_entity_poly.entity_id
_entity_poly.type
_entity_poly.pdbx_seq_one_letter_code
_entity_poly.pdbx_strand_id
1 'polypeptide(L)'
;MIEEASLRSGIQKGALQAAFSACGDVIKAWATEGHSVPVPGLGTMRFGLNAKSVEDVNMVASSLITTRKIIFVPSTDVKKELMTTAVSITCYDRNGKVVKRVNSSDSGVIEDPENPSGGEDAGAGGSGGDDLGQ
;
A
#
# COMPACT_ATOMS: atom_id res chain seq x y z
N MET A 1 -15.79 9.05 11.00
CA MET A 1 -16.12 8.70 9.60
C MET A 1 -17.58 8.99 9.26
N ILE A 2 -18.59 8.32 9.85
CA ILE A 2 -20.01 8.56 9.49
C ILE A 2 -20.46 10.02 9.73
N GLU A 3 -20.01 10.64 10.82
CA GLU A 3 -20.29 12.05 11.09
C GLU A 3 -19.69 12.99 10.03
N GLU A 4 -18.43 12.76 9.65
CA GLU A 4 -17.77 13.55 8.62
C GLU A 4 -18.34 13.29 7.23
N ALA A 5 -18.73 12.05 6.93
CA ALA A 5 -19.45 11.70 5.71
C ALA A 5 -20.82 12.38 5.66
N SER A 6 -21.54 12.47 6.79
CA SER A 6 -22.81 13.19 6.90
C SER A 6 -22.65 14.67 6.61
N LEU A 7 -21.62 15.31 7.19
CA LEU A 7 -21.31 16.71 6.94
C LEU A 7 -20.94 16.97 5.47
N ARG A 8 -20.11 16.11 4.86
CA ARG A 8 -19.66 16.27 3.47
C ARG A 8 -20.73 15.94 2.42
N SER A 9 -21.61 14.97 2.70
CA SER A 9 -22.65 14.52 1.75
C SER A 9 -24.01 15.19 1.94
N GLY A 10 -24.24 15.84 3.08
CA GLY A 10 -25.57 16.35 3.46
C GLY A 10 -26.59 15.26 3.82
N ILE A 11 -26.19 13.98 3.83
CA ILE A 11 -27.08 12.85 4.16
C ILE A 11 -27.16 12.72 5.69
N GLN A 12 -28.37 12.47 6.20
CA GLN A 12 -28.60 12.27 7.64
C GLN A 12 -27.77 11.08 8.18
N LYS A 13 -27.16 11.27 9.36
CA LYS A 13 -26.32 10.26 10.03
C LYS A 13 -26.95 8.86 10.09
N GLY A 14 -28.24 8.77 10.41
CA GLY A 14 -28.96 7.49 10.50
C GLY A 14 -29.04 6.74 9.17
N ALA A 15 -29.33 7.45 8.07
CA ALA A 15 -29.37 6.87 6.74
C ALA A 15 -27.99 6.38 6.28
N LEU A 16 -26.94 7.17 6.55
CA LEU A 16 -25.56 6.76 6.26
C LEU A 16 -25.13 5.55 7.08
N GLN A 17 -25.49 5.49 8.35
CA GLN A 17 -25.15 4.35 9.20
C GLN A 17 -25.85 3.07 8.73
N ALA A 18 -27.12 3.16 8.33
CA ALA A 18 -27.84 2.03 7.75
C ALA A 18 -27.21 1.57 6.42
N ALA A 19 -26.93 2.51 5.52
CA ALA A 19 -26.30 2.21 4.24
C ALA A 19 -24.90 1.60 4.42
N PHE A 20 -24.09 2.16 5.33
CA PHE A 20 -22.75 1.66 5.62
C PHE A 20 -22.78 0.23 6.17
N SER A 21 -23.68 -0.06 7.10
CA SER A 21 -23.88 -1.42 7.61
C SER A 21 -24.31 -2.39 6.51
N ALA A 22 -25.28 -2.00 5.67
CA ALA A 22 -25.73 -2.83 4.55
C ALA A 22 -24.60 -3.11 3.54
N CYS A 23 -23.80 -2.09 3.19
CA CYS A 23 -22.60 -2.29 2.37
C CYS A 23 -21.61 -3.24 3.05
N GLY A 24 -21.42 -3.14 4.37
CA GLY A 24 -20.56 -4.03 5.14
C GLY A 24 -20.98 -5.49 5.06
N ASP A 25 -22.28 -5.77 5.09
CA ASP A 25 -22.80 -7.14 4.96
C ASP A 25 -22.63 -7.69 3.54
N VAL A 26 -22.81 -6.86 2.51
CA VAL A 26 -22.53 -7.25 1.12
C VAL A 26 -21.04 -7.54 0.92
N ILE A 27 -20.15 -6.69 1.44
CA ILE A 27 -18.69 -6.90 1.36
C ILE A 27 -18.30 -8.20 2.05
N LYS A 28 -18.91 -8.51 3.21
CA LYS A 28 -18.66 -9.76 3.94
C LYS A 28 -19.08 -10.97 3.10
N ALA A 29 -20.27 -10.95 2.51
CA ALA A 29 -20.75 -12.02 1.64
C ALA A 29 -19.83 -12.23 0.44
N TRP A 30 -19.52 -11.17 -0.31
CA TRP A 30 -18.67 -11.25 -1.49
C TRP A 30 -17.22 -11.68 -1.17
N ALA A 31 -16.69 -11.23 -0.04
CA ALA A 31 -15.38 -11.67 0.44
C ALA A 31 -15.38 -13.17 0.77
N THR A 32 -16.48 -13.73 1.29
CA THR A 32 -16.57 -15.17 1.55
C THR A 32 -16.88 -16.02 0.32
N GLU A 33 -17.53 -15.44 -0.69
CA GLU A 33 -17.87 -16.10 -1.97
C GLU A 33 -16.68 -16.13 -2.94
N GLY A 34 -15.58 -15.45 -2.63
CA GLY A 34 -14.38 -15.39 -3.47
C GLY A 34 -14.44 -14.34 -4.57
N HIS A 35 -15.43 -13.44 -4.54
CA HIS A 35 -15.53 -12.34 -5.50
C HIS A 35 -14.47 -11.27 -5.24
N SER A 36 -14.08 -10.57 -6.30
CA SER A 36 -13.27 -9.35 -6.19
C SER A 36 -14.18 -8.19 -5.83
N VAL A 37 -13.97 -7.61 -4.65
CA VAL A 37 -14.74 -6.50 -4.10
C VAL A 37 -14.05 -5.18 -4.39
N PRO A 38 -14.65 -4.26 -5.16
CA PRO A 38 -14.13 -2.90 -5.26
C PRO A 38 -14.31 -2.17 -3.94
N VAL A 39 -13.24 -1.55 -3.45
CA VAL A 39 -13.27 -0.64 -2.29
C VAL A 39 -13.18 0.78 -2.82
N PRO A 40 -14.30 1.53 -2.85
CA PRO A 40 -14.34 2.86 -3.44
C PRO A 40 -13.26 3.78 -2.91
N GLY A 41 -12.52 4.43 -3.81
CA GLY A 41 -11.43 5.35 -3.48
C GLY A 41 -10.14 4.70 -2.98
N LEU A 42 -10.12 3.38 -2.73
CA LEU A 42 -8.93 2.69 -2.21
C LEU A 42 -8.33 1.68 -3.19
N GLY A 43 -9.15 0.83 -3.82
CA GLY A 43 -8.65 -0.24 -4.69
C GLY A 43 -9.58 -1.43 -4.77
N THR A 44 -9.02 -2.64 -4.87
CA THR A 44 -9.78 -3.89 -4.92
C THR A 44 -9.33 -4.84 -3.82
N MET A 45 -10.28 -5.60 -3.29
CA MET A 45 -10.08 -6.59 -2.24
C MET A 45 -10.54 -7.94 -2.74
N ARG A 46 -9.79 -9.01 -2.49
CA ARG A 46 -10.20 -10.37 -2.85
C ARG A 46 -9.83 -11.37 -1.76
N PHE A 47 -10.60 -12.44 -1.67
CA PHE A 47 -10.20 -13.59 -0.88
C PHE A 47 -9.08 -14.36 -1.57
N GLY A 48 -8.13 -14.82 -0.78
CA GLY A 48 -7.03 -15.67 -1.22
C GLY A 48 -6.81 -16.80 -0.23
N LEU A 49 -6.34 -17.92 -0.75
CA LEU A 49 -5.88 -19.02 0.07
C LEU A 49 -4.50 -19.48 -0.39
N ASN A 50 -3.74 -20.02 0.56
CA ASN A 50 -2.54 -20.78 0.29
C ASN A 50 -2.86 -22.25 0.60
N ALA A 51 -2.46 -23.17 -0.27
CA ALA A 51 -2.66 -24.60 -0.09
C ALA A 51 -1.46 -25.39 -0.62
N LYS A 52 -1.26 -26.60 -0.11
CA LYS A 52 -0.28 -27.55 -0.64
C LYS A 52 -0.85 -28.23 -1.89
N SER A 53 -0.03 -28.36 -2.92
CA SER A 53 -0.37 -29.14 -4.12
C SER A 53 -0.15 -30.63 -3.87
N VAL A 54 -0.95 -31.46 -4.54
CA VAL A 54 -0.84 -32.93 -4.53
C VAL A 54 -0.82 -33.43 -5.98
N GLU A 55 -0.13 -34.55 -6.21
CA GLU A 55 0.03 -35.12 -7.57
C GLU A 55 -1.22 -35.91 -8.02
N ASP A 56 -1.92 -36.54 -7.08
CA ASP A 56 -3.15 -37.30 -7.36
C ASP A 56 -4.39 -36.45 -7.06
N VAL A 57 -5.33 -36.44 -8.01
CA VAL A 57 -6.63 -35.77 -7.89
C VAL A 57 -7.45 -36.33 -6.73
N ASN A 58 -7.30 -37.61 -6.40
CA ASN A 58 -8.01 -38.24 -5.28
C ASN A 58 -7.55 -37.74 -3.91
N MET A 59 -6.36 -37.14 -3.83
CA MET A 59 -5.81 -36.57 -2.59
C MET A 59 -6.17 -35.10 -2.39
N VAL A 60 -6.92 -34.48 -3.31
CA VAL A 60 -7.34 -33.09 -3.19
C VAL A 60 -8.35 -32.95 -2.05
N ALA A 61 -7.95 -32.24 -0.99
CA ALA A 61 -8.77 -32.04 0.19
C ALA A 61 -8.67 -30.61 0.73
N SER A 62 -9.73 -30.14 1.39
CA SER A 62 -9.77 -28.82 2.04
C SER A 62 -8.76 -28.70 3.20
N SER A 63 -8.32 -29.81 3.78
CA SER A 63 -7.26 -29.88 4.78
C SER A 63 -5.89 -29.43 4.26
N LEU A 64 -5.70 -29.38 2.94
CA LEU A 64 -4.47 -28.89 2.33
C LEU A 64 -4.32 -27.35 2.40
N ILE A 65 -5.39 -26.63 2.74
CA ILE A 65 -5.39 -25.17 2.87
C ILE A 65 -4.59 -24.79 4.12
N THR A 66 -3.49 -24.08 3.94
CA THR A 66 -2.60 -23.64 5.02
C THR A 66 -2.97 -22.25 5.55
N THR A 67 -3.53 -21.38 4.71
CA THR A 67 -3.85 -20.00 5.10
C THR A 67 -5.02 -19.48 4.29
N ARG A 68 -5.91 -18.74 4.96
CA ARG A 68 -6.97 -17.93 4.34
C ARG A 68 -6.64 -16.47 4.61
N LYS A 69 -6.65 -15.63 3.59
CA LYS A 69 -6.26 -14.22 3.70
C LYS A 69 -7.11 -13.35 2.80
N ILE A 70 -7.17 -12.08 3.14
CA ILE A 70 -7.69 -11.03 2.28
C ILE A 70 -6.49 -10.36 1.61
N ILE A 71 -6.55 -10.24 0.29
CA ILE A 71 -5.54 -9.57 -0.53
C ILE A 71 -6.15 -8.26 -0.98
N PHE A 72 -5.54 -7.15 -0.59
CA PHE A 72 -5.92 -5.82 -1.00
C PHE A 72 -4.91 -5.28 -2.02
N VAL A 73 -5.41 -4.79 -3.14
CA VAL A 73 -4.62 -4.19 -4.21
C VAL A 73 -5.02 -2.72 -4.31
N PRO A 74 -4.15 -1.77 -3.92
CA PRO A 74 -4.47 -0.35 -4.01
C PRO A 74 -4.63 0.10 -5.46
N SER A 75 -5.48 1.11 -5.68
CA SER A 75 -5.63 1.77 -6.97
C SER A 75 -4.34 2.51 -7.39
N THR A 76 -4.23 2.89 -8.67
CA THR A 76 -3.11 3.70 -9.17
C THR A 76 -2.98 5.02 -8.42
N ASP A 77 -4.10 5.65 -8.10
CA ASP A 77 -4.13 6.96 -7.44
C ASP A 77 -3.63 6.84 -6.00
N VAL A 78 -4.08 5.80 -5.27
CA VAL A 78 -3.58 5.53 -3.93
C VAL A 78 -2.10 5.14 -3.94
N LYS A 79 -1.66 4.34 -4.91
CA LYS A 79 -0.22 4.02 -5.06
C LYS A 79 0.60 5.28 -5.26
N LYS A 80 0.14 6.21 -6.10
CA LYS A 80 0.82 7.48 -6.36
C LYS A 80 0.89 8.32 -5.10
N GLU A 81 -0.24 8.49 -4.40
CA GLU A 81 -0.28 9.27 -3.16
C GLU A 81 0.62 8.68 -2.07
N LEU A 82 0.63 7.35 -1.94
CA LEU A 82 1.50 6.66 -0.99
C LEU A 82 2.99 6.81 -1.33
N MET A 83 3.33 6.87 -2.61
CA MET A 83 4.70 7.16 -3.03
C MET A 83 5.09 8.60 -2.70
N THR A 84 4.18 9.56 -2.91
CA THR A 84 4.51 10.98 -2.75
C THR A 84 4.39 11.52 -1.33
N THR A 85 3.86 10.72 -0.41
CA THR A 85 3.65 11.15 0.98
C THR A 85 4.99 11.12 1.72
N ALA A 86 5.51 12.30 2.07
CA ALA A 86 6.73 12.43 2.87
C ALA A 86 6.58 11.78 4.25
N VAL A 87 7.52 10.89 4.60
CA VAL A 87 7.58 10.24 5.91
C VAL A 87 8.72 10.83 6.74
N SER A 88 8.43 11.18 7.99
CA SER A 88 9.45 11.58 8.97
C SER A 88 9.63 10.48 10.00
N ILE A 89 10.82 9.87 10.00
CA ILE A 89 11.23 8.86 10.98
C ILE A 89 12.05 9.56 12.05
N THR A 90 11.57 9.52 13.30
CA THR A 90 12.33 10.03 14.46
C THR A 90 12.75 8.85 15.34
N CYS A 91 14.06 8.67 15.50
CA CYS A 91 14.66 7.66 16.36
C CYS A 91 14.94 8.23 17.74
N TYR A 92 14.55 7.51 18.78
CA TYR A 92 14.79 7.85 20.19
C TYR A 92 15.77 6.87 20.83
N ASP A 93 16.60 7.35 21.76
CA ASP A 93 17.40 6.48 22.63
C ASP A 93 16.55 5.90 23.78
N ARG A 94 17.17 5.02 24.59
CA ARG A 94 16.54 4.42 25.79
C ARG A 94 16.13 5.45 26.86
N ASN A 95 16.64 6.67 26.77
CA ASN A 95 16.33 7.77 27.68
C ASN A 95 15.26 8.73 27.10
N GLY A 96 14.69 8.41 25.93
CA GLY A 96 13.67 9.21 25.27
C GLY A 96 14.21 10.44 24.52
N LYS A 97 15.53 10.56 24.35
CA LYS A 97 16.14 11.68 23.60
C LYS A 97 16.16 11.36 22.11
N VAL A 98 15.87 12.36 21.28
CA VAL A 98 15.97 12.23 19.82
C VAL A 98 17.43 12.04 19.41
N VAL A 99 17.73 10.89 18.80
CA VAL A 99 19.08 10.53 18.33
C VAL A 99 19.24 10.88 16.85
N LYS A 100 18.18 10.68 16.06
CA LYS A 100 18.21 10.94 14.62
C LYS A 100 16.81 11.25 14.11
N ARG A 101 16.71 12.20 13.18
CA ARG A 101 15.51 12.42 12.38
C ARG A 101 15.87 12.23 10.92
N VAL A 102 15.16 11.34 10.25
CA VAL A 102 15.25 11.15 8.81
C VAL A 102 13.93 11.63 8.24
N ASN A 103 13.96 12.72 7.47
CA ASN A 103 12.81 13.18 6.73
C ASN A 103 13.02 12.75 5.28
N SER A 104 12.11 11.95 4.74
CA SER A 104 12.07 11.70 3.30
C SER A 104 11.58 12.98 2.61
N SER A 105 12.47 13.67 1.90
CA SER A 105 12.10 14.69 0.91
C SER A 105 11.80 13.95 -0.39
N ASP A 106 10.54 13.61 -0.54
CA ASP A 106 10.00 12.73 -1.56
C ASP A 106 10.48 13.03 -3.00
N SER A 107 11.17 12.06 -3.60
CA SER A 107 11.45 11.97 -5.04
C SER A 107 10.76 10.75 -5.69
N GLY A 108 9.90 10.03 -4.95
CA GLY A 108 9.31 8.76 -5.38
C GLY A 108 10.28 7.58 -5.51
N VAL A 109 11.55 7.75 -5.11
CA VAL A 109 12.56 6.69 -5.10
C VAL A 109 12.44 5.94 -3.77
N ILE A 110 12.04 4.67 -3.85
CA ILE A 110 12.11 3.75 -2.71
C ILE A 110 13.60 3.48 -2.47
N GLU A 111 14.16 3.95 -1.35
CA GLU A 111 15.52 3.61 -0.95
C GLU A 111 15.60 2.08 -0.80
N ASP A 112 16.35 1.44 -1.68
CA ASP A 112 16.65 0.01 -1.57
C ASP A 112 17.61 -0.19 -0.39
N PRO A 113 17.21 -0.86 0.71
CA PRO A 113 18.05 -1.05 1.87
C PRO A 113 19.32 -1.86 1.58
N GLU A 114 19.41 -2.53 0.42
CA GLU A 114 20.60 -3.27 -0.01
C GLU A 114 21.53 -2.46 -0.93
N ASN A 115 21.16 -1.24 -1.37
CA ASN A 115 22.01 -0.42 -2.23
C ASN A 115 21.88 1.09 -1.94
N PRO A 116 22.73 1.68 -1.08
CA PRO A 116 22.62 3.06 -0.61
C PRO A 116 23.14 4.13 -1.61
N SER A 117 23.41 3.75 -2.86
CA SER A 117 23.94 4.65 -3.90
C SER A 117 22.81 5.07 -4.85
N GLY A 118 22.15 6.18 -4.52
CA GLY A 118 21.09 6.77 -5.34
C GLY A 118 21.19 8.28 -5.47
N GLY A 119 22.39 8.84 -5.33
CA GLY A 119 22.62 10.28 -5.34
C GLY A 119 23.91 10.66 -6.06
N GLU A 120 23.91 10.59 -7.38
CA GLU A 120 24.89 11.31 -8.21
C GLU A 120 24.13 12.38 -8.99
N ASP A 121 24.09 13.57 -8.38
CA ASP A 121 23.67 14.82 -9.00
C ASP A 121 24.64 15.13 -10.16
N ALA A 122 24.21 14.89 -11.40
CA ALA A 122 24.95 15.26 -12.60
C ALA A 122 24.28 16.47 -13.28
N GLY A 123 24.23 17.58 -12.54
CA GLY A 123 23.85 18.90 -13.04
C GLY A 123 25.07 19.77 -13.38
N ALA A 124 25.30 19.92 -14.70
CA ALA A 124 25.86 21.11 -15.38
C ALA A 124 27.32 21.58 -15.14
N GLY A 125 28.14 21.45 -16.19
CA GLY A 125 28.73 22.61 -16.87
C GLY A 125 30.20 22.96 -16.63
N GLY A 126 31.02 22.80 -17.68
CA GLY A 126 31.96 23.86 -18.11
C GLY A 126 33.47 23.60 -18.11
N SER A 127 34.02 23.49 -19.33
CA SER A 127 35.28 24.10 -19.79
C SER A 127 36.63 23.37 -19.59
N GLY A 128 37.26 23.02 -20.72
CA GLY A 128 38.68 23.33 -20.98
C GLY A 128 39.63 22.17 -21.29
N GLY A 129 40.02 22.04 -22.58
CA GLY A 129 41.30 21.48 -23.05
C GLY A 129 41.50 19.95 -22.89
N ASP A 130 42.16 19.19 -23.75
CA ASP A 130 43.14 19.50 -24.78
C ASP A 130 43.16 18.37 -25.83
N ASP A 131 43.47 18.77 -27.06
CA ASP A 131 43.98 17.98 -28.18
C ASP A 131 45.18 17.10 -27.76
N LEU A 132 45.25 15.85 -28.24
CA LEU A 132 46.47 15.19 -28.78
C LEU A 132 46.30 13.64 -28.90
N GLY A 133 46.21 13.18 -30.15
CA GLY A 133 47.05 12.10 -30.72
C GLY A 133 46.86 10.64 -30.27
N GLN A 134 46.22 9.83 -31.11
CA GLN A 134 46.84 8.87 -32.06
C GLN A 134 45.78 7.98 -32.72
#